data_AF-A0A7V1M0G4-F1
#
_entry.id   AF-A0A7V1M0G4-F1
#
_cell.length_a   1.000
_cell.length_b   1.000
_cell.length_c   1.000
_cell.angle_alpha   90.00
_cell.angle_beta   90.00
_cell.angle_gamma   90.00
#
_symmetry.space_group_name_H-M   'P 1'
#
loop_
_entity.id
_entity.type
_entity.pdbx_description
1 polymer ?
#
loop_
_entity_poly.entity_id
_entity_poly.type
_entity_poly.pdbx_seq_one_letter_code
_entity_poly.pdbx_strand_id
1 'polypeptide(L)'
;MSQPRGGPPVGPLVVMIHMASVWVPFTSESKEAIADYDEIRKEMTLALKECGRKLGQYVRRKQRMKREGERRDVFERYIGEIAKACHALTGTDTQALYDALLRQAKRRTEIADAQLDEEGRFIKDDHGRLAKADDVIIIDDGQVAVDNTAPEPSQPKPARTRTAKKVSRKKVIKKVRKKRTPAKASLFEG
;
A
#
# COMPACT_ATOMS: atom_id res chain seq x y z
N MET A 1 -20.08 5.42 0.43
CA MET A 1 -21.10 6.03 1.30
C MET A 1 -21.53 7.33 0.67
N SER A 2 -22.83 7.57 0.62
CA SER A 2 -23.40 8.86 0.24
C SER A 2 -23.79 9.56 1.54
N GLN A 3 -23.24 10.74 1.79
CA GLN A 3 -23.62 11.54 2.96
C GLN A 3 -24.18 12.87 2.44
N PRO A 4 -25.43 13.22 2.79
CA PRO A 4 -25.97 14.55 2.48
C PRO A 4 -25.17 15.62 3.25
N ARG A 5 -24.94 16.78 2.62
CA ARG A 5 -24.19 17.87 3.26
C ARG A 5 -24.87 18.29 4.56
N GLY A 6 -24.11 18.27 5.67
CA GLY A 6 -24.58 18.69 6.98
C GLY A 6 -25.36 17.63 7.78
N GLY A 7 -25.65 16.46 7.20
CA GLY A 7 -26.30 15.36 7.90
C GLY A 7 -25.32 14.28 8.41
N PRO A 8 -25.77 13.38 9.29
CA PRO A 8 -24.98 12.21 9.68
C PRO A 8 -24.73 11.28 8.47
N PRO A 9 -23.68 10.44 8.51
CA PRO A 9 -23.41 9.47 7.45
C PRO A 9 -24.57 8.49 7.30
N VAL A 10 -25.00 8.25 6.05
CA VAL A 10 -26.09 7.32 5.74
C VAL A 10 -25.50 6.01 5.20
N GLY A 11 -25.83 4.90 5.87
CA GLY A 11 -25.40 3.55 5.49
C GLY A 11 -25.28 2.61 6.69
N PRO A 12 -24.93 1.33 6.45
CA PRO A 12 -24.66 0.38 7.52
C PRO A 12 -23.35 0.75 8.21
N LEU A 13 -23.45 1.50 9.31
CA LEU A 13 -22.34 1.96 10.13
C LEU A 13 -22.79 2.00 11.59
N VAL A 14 -21.96 1.46 12.48
CA VAL A 14 -22.10 1.61 13.93
C VAL A 14 -20.92 2.43 14.42
N VAL A 15 -21.22 3.49 15.18
CA VAL A 15 -20.22 4.33 15.83
C VAL A 15 -20.40 4.15 17.33
N MET A 16 -19.35 3.66 17.99
CA MET A 16 -19.32 3.53 19.44
C MET A 16 -18.31 4.54 19.99
N ILE A 17 -18.73 5.32 20.99
CA ILE A 17 -17.85 6.24 21.70
C ILE A 17 -17.86 5.81 23.16
N HIS A 18 -16.68 5.52 23.69
CA HIS A 18 -16.48 5.20 25.09
C HIS A 18 -15.78 6.39 25.77
N MET A 19 -16.33 6.86 26.88
CA MET A 19 -15.77 7.96 27.65
C MET A 19 -15.50 7.49 29.07
N ALA A 20 -14.27 7.69 29.53
CA ALA A 20 -13.83 7.33 30.88
C ALA A 20 -13.11 8.52 31.51
N SER A 21 -13.60 9.00 32.65
CA SER A 21 -12.98 10.03 33.46
C SER A 21 -13.34 9.84 34.94
N VAL A 22 -12.57 10.48 35.84
CA VAL A 22 -12.84 10.45 37.29
C VAL A 22 -14.21 11.09 37.60
N TRP A 23 -14.53 12.16 36.87
CA TRP A 23 -15.81 12.82 36.94
C TRP A 23 -16.29 13.11 35.52
N VAL A 24 -17.43 12.53 35.15
CA VAL A 24 -18.07 12.74 33.85
C VAL A 24 -19.13 13.83 34.00
N PRO A 25 -19.10 14.89 33.19
CA PRO A 25 -20.15 15.89 33.20
C PRO A 25 -21.42 15.39 32.49
N PHE A 26 -22.46 15.11 33.25
CA PHE A 26 -23.79 14.77 32.72
C PHE A 26 -24.70 16.00 32.66
N THR A 27 -25.60 16.01 31.68
CA THR A 27 -26.63 17.06 31.53
C THR A 27 -27.78 16.92 32.55
N SER A 28 -28.01 15.71 33.07
CA SER A 28 -29.03 15.39 34.05
C SER A 28 -28.52 14.39 35.10
N GLU A 29 -29.17 14.35 36.26
CA GLU A 29 -28.87 13.40 37.34
C GLU A 29 -29.03 11.93 36.90
N SER A 30 -29.91 11.68 35.92
CA SER A 30 -30.19 10.37 35.34
C SER A 30 -29.03 9.80 34.50
N LYS A 31 -28.00 10.61 34.19
CA LYS A 31 -26.78 10.19 33.44
C LYS A 31 -27.03 9.65 32.02
N GLU A 32 -28.06 10.17 31.35
CA GLU A 32 -28.43 9.71 30.00
C GLU A 32 -27.67 10.43 28.88
N ALA A 33 -27.19 11.65 29.12
CA ALA A 33 -26.48 12.45 28.12
C ALA A 33 -25.33 13.27 28.75
N ILE A 34 -24.25 13.39 27.98
CA ILE A 34 -23.02 14.11 28.34
C ILE A 34 -23.19 15.60 28.03
N ALA A 35 -22.67 16.47 28.90
CA ALA A 35 -22.72 17.91 28.68
C ALA A 35 -21.81 18.35 27.53
N ASP A 36 -22.25 19.38 26.79
CA ASP A 36 -21.63 19.84 25.55
C ASP A 36 -20.51 20.86 25.80
N TYR A 37 -19.42 20.42 26.45
CA TYR A 37 -18.22 21.23 26.64
C TYR A 37 -17.34 21.21 25.40
N ASP A 38 -16.73 22.36 25.09
CA ASP A 38 -15.91 22.51 23.89
C ASP A 38 -14.69 21.58 23.87
N GLU A 39 -14.06 21.33 25.02
CA GLU A 39 -12.93 20.41 25.14
C GLU A 39 -13.33 18.97 24.77
N ILE A 40 -14.47 18.50 25.29
CA ILE A 40 -15.00 17.16 25.01
C ILE A 40 -15.42 17.05 23.55
N ARG A 41 -16.14 18.05 23.02
CA ARG A 41 -16.59 18.09 21.63
C ARG A 41 -15.40 18.05 20.66
N LYS A 42 -14.34 18.82 20.95
CA LYS A 42 -13.11 18.86 20.13
C LYS A 42 -12.45 17.49 20.09
N GLU A 43 -12.29 16.83 21.25
CA GLU A 43 -11.64 15.53 21.33
C GLU A 43 -12.46 14.42 20.66
N MET A 44 -13.77 14.37 20.89
CA MET A 44 -14.68 13.44 20.20
C MET A 44 -14.61 13.63 18.69
N THR A 45 -14.58 14.88 18.23
CA THR A 45 -14.47 15.19 16.79
C THR A 45 -13.14 14.73 16.22
N LEU A 46 -12.04 14.88 16.97
CA LEU A 46 -10.71 14.46 16.52
C LEU A 46 -10.62 12.94 16.42
N ALA A 47 -11.10 12.22 17.43
CA ALA A 47 -11.18 10.76 17.44
C ALA A 47 -12.00 10.22 16.26
N LEU A 48 -13.20 10.77 16.03
CA LEU A 48 -14.05 10.37 14.91
C LEU A 48 -13.41 10.67 13.55
N LYS A 49 -12.71 11.80 13.41
CA LYS A 49 -11.97 12.13 12.17
C LYS A 49 -10.85 11.14 11.90
N GLU A 50 -10.13 10.70 12.93
CA GLU A 50 -9.08 9.70 12.78
C GLU A 50 -9.63 8.35 12.31
N CYS A 51 -10.67 7.84 12.99
CA CYS A 51 -11.38 6.63 12.58
C CYS A 51 -11.95 6.76 11.15
N GLY A 52 -12.53 7.93 10.83
CA GLY A 52 -13.05 8.23 9.50
C GLY A 52 -11.99 8.21 8.40
N ARG A 53 -10.76 8.67 8.68
CA ARG A 53 -9.63 8.56 7.74
C ARG A 53 -9.24 7.10 7.48
N LYS A 54 -9.15 6.27 8.54
CA LYS A 54 -8.84 4.83 8.42
C LYS A 54 -9.91 4.11 7.59
N LEU A 55 -11.19 4.35 7.90
CA LEU A 55 -12.31 3.82 7.14
C LEU A 55 -12.31 4.30 5.68
N GLY A 56 -12.00 5.58 5.45
CA GLY A 56 -11.92 6.15 4.11
C GLY A 56 -10.86 5.47 3.23
N GLN A 57 -9.70 5.14 3.80
CA GLN A 57 -8.66 4.39 3.10
C GLN A 57 -9.13 2.97 2.74
N TYR A 58 -9.76 2.28 3.69
CA TYR A 58 -10.33 0.95 3.47
C TYR A 58 -11.35 0.92 2.33
N VAL A 59 -12.34 1.81 2.37
CA VAL A 59 -13.39 1.89 1.34
C VAL A 59 -12.79 2.20 -0.03
N ARG A 60 -11.83 3.12 -0.12
CA ARG A 60 -11.14 3.43 -1.39
C ARG A 60 -10.37 2.24 -1.93
N ARG A 61 -9.70 1.47 -1.06
CA ARG A 61 -8.98 0.24 -1.43
C ARG A 61 -9.94 -0.81 -1.98
N LYS A 62 -11.05 -1.07 -1.27
CA LYS A 62 -12.11 -1.99 -1.70
C LYS A 62 -12.72 -1.59 -3.06
N GLN A 63 -13.01 -0.30 -3.25
CA GLN A 63 -13.50 0.20 -4.55
C GLN A 63 -12.47 0.04 -5.66
N ARG A 64 -11.19 0.26 -5.39
CA ARG A 64 -10.12 0.06 -6.38
C ARG A 64 -10.05 -1.40 -6.82
N MET A 65 -10.08 -2.34 -5.87
CA MET A 65 -10.10 -3.77 -6.18
C MET A 65 -11.31 -4.15 -7.01
N LYS A 66 -12.51 -3.67 -6.64
CA LYS A 66 -13.73 -3.92 -7.41
C LYS A 66 -13.59 -3.45 -8.87
N ARG A 67 -13.05 -2.24 -9.09
CA ARG A 67 -12.84 -1.71 -10.45
C ARG A 67 -11.82 -2.52 -11.25
N GLU A 68 -10.75 -3.01 -10.62
CA GLU A 68 -9.79 -3.87 -11.32
C GLU A 68 -10.38 -5.26 -11.62
N GLY A 69 -11.25 -5.78 -10.76
CA GLY A 69 -12.04 -6.99 -11.04
C GLY A 69 -13.00 -6.80 -12.22
N GLU A 70 -13.79 -5.73 -12.20
CA GLU A 70 -14.69 -5.38 -13.32
C GLU A 70 -13.92 -5.22 -14.65
N ARG A 71 -12.71 -4.65 -14.60
CA ARG A 71 -11.83 -4.58 -15.78
C ARG A 71 -11.40 -5.94 -16.26
N ARG A 72 -11.02 -6.85 -15.34
CA ARG A 72 -10.63 -8.22 -15.69
C ARG A 72 -11.75 -8.96 -16.39
N ASP A 73 -12.98 -8.88 -15.88
CA ASP A 73 -14.16 -9.53 -16.47
C ASP A 73 -14.44 -9.00 -17.89
N VAL A 74 -14.18 -7.71 -18.12
CA VAL A 74 -14.25 -7.12 -19.46
C VAL A 74 -13.16 -7.71 -20.37
N PHE A 75 -11.91 -7.76 -19.91
CA PHE A 75 -10.81 -8.34 -20.70
C PHE A 75 -11.06 -9.81 -21.04
N GLU A 76 -11.47 -10.64 -20.08
CA GLU A 76 -11.72 -12.07 -20.30
C GLU A 76 -12.81 -12.31 -21.36
N ARG A 77 -13.87 -11.47 -21.39
CA ARG A 77 -14.91 -11.54 -22.42
C ARG A 77 -14.40 -11.17 -23.82
N TYR A 78 -13.56 -10.13 -23.94
CA TYR A 78 -13.15 -9.61 -25.25
C TYR A 78 -11.89 -10.27 -25.83
N ILE A 79 -11.00 -10.86 -25.01
CA ILE A 79 -9.76 -11.47 -25.49
C ILE A 79 -10.02 -12.54 -26.55
N GLY A 80 -11.08 -13.35 -26.39
CA GLY A 80 -11.45 -14.39 -27.36
C GLY A 80 -11.83 -13.83 -28.73
N GLU A 81 -12.59 -12.74 -28.77
CA GLU A 81 -12.98 -12.09 -30.04
C GLU A 81 -11.79 -11.39 -30.71
N ILE A 82 -10.96 -10.71 -29.91
CA ILE A 82 -9.75 -10.04 -30.41
C ILE A 82 -8.79 -11.06 -31.02
N ALA A 83 -8.58 -12.21 -30.38
CA ALA A 83 -7.70 -13.25 -30.89
C ALA A 83 -8.17 -13.79 -32.26
N LYS A 84 -9.48 -14.01 -32.42
CA LYS A 84 -10.08 -14.45 -33.70
C LYS A 84 -9.93 -13.39 -34.80
N ALA A 85 -10.20 -12.12 -34.48
CA ALA A 85 -10.08 -11.02 -35.43
C ALA A 85 -8.62 -10.81 -35.89
N CYS A 86 -7.65 -10.86 -34.96
CA CYS A 86 -6.24 -10.76 -35.29
C CYS A 86 -5.74 -11.93 -36.16
N HIS A 87 -6.22 -13.15 -35.94
CA HIS A 87 -5.90 -14.28 -36.81
C HIS A 87 -6.42 -14.06 -38.23
N ALA A 88 -7.66 -13.59 -38.38
CA ALA A 88 -8.24 -13.31 -39.69
C ALA A 88 -7.47 -12.25 -40.49
N LEU A 89 -6.89 -11.24 -39.81
CA LEU A 89 -6.16 -10.15 -40.46
C LEU A 89 -4.68 -10.47 -40.75
N THR A 90 -4.01 -11.16 -39.82
CA THR A 90 -2.55 -11.32 -39.84
C THR A 90 -2.09 -12.77 -39.99
N GLY A 91 -2.98 -13.75 -39.93
CA GLY A 91 -2.66 -15.18 -40.01
C GLY A 91 -1.92 -15.74 -38.79
N THR A 92 -1.75 -14.97 -37.73
CA THR A 92 -1.04 -15.39 -36.50
C THR A 92 -1.83 -16.44 -35.73
N ASP A 93 -1.14 -17.38 -35.06
CA ASP A 93 -1.81 -18.41 -34.26
C ASP A 93 -2.74 -17.82 -33.18
N THR A 94 -4.00 -18.25 -33.22
CA THR A 94 -5.06 -17.81 -32.29
C THR A 94 -4.73 -18.18 -30.85
N GLN A 95 -4.19 -19.39 -30.63
CA GLN A 95 -4.00 -19.93 -29.30
C GLN A 95 -2.83 -19.23 -28.59
N ALA A 96 -1.69 -19.07 -29.28
CA ALA A 96 -0.55 -18.34 -28.75
C ALA A 96 -0.88 -16.88 -28.42
N LEU A 97 -1.71 -16.21 -29.24
CA LEU A 97 -2.13 -14.84 -29.01
C LEU A 97 -3.09 -14.73 -27.82
N TYR A 98 -4.05 -15.64 -27.72
CA TYR A 98 -4.97 -15.73 -26.59
C TYR A 98 -4.21 -15.87 -25.26
N ASP A 99 -3.26 -16.80 -25.19
CA ASP A 99 -2.47 -17.05 -23.99
C ASP A 99 -1.57 -15.87 -23.62
N ALA A 100 -1.03 -15.15 -24.61
CA ALA A 100 -0.24 -13.95 -24.39
C ALA A 100 -1.08 -12.81 -23.81
N LEU A 101 -2.26 -12.57 -24.38
CA LEU A 101 -3.20 -11.54 -23.92
C LEU A 101 -3.74 -11.86 -22.52
N LEU A 102 -4.03 -13.13 -22.24
CA LEU A 102 -4.50 -13.59 -20.94
C LEU A 102 -3.42 -13.44 -19.87
N ARG A 103 -2.15 -13.74 -20.19
CA ARG A 103 -1.01 -13.43 -19.31
C ARG A 103 -0.89 -11.94 -19.02
N GLN A 104 -1.09 -11.11 -20.03
CA GLN A 104 -0.97 -9.65 -19.89
C GLN A 104 -2.14 -9.05 -19.09
N ALA A 105 -3.35 -9.57 -19.26
CA ALA A 105 -4.52 -9.21 -18.47
C ALA A 105 -4.28 -9.53 -16.99
N LYS A 106 -3.90 -10.78 -16.68
CA LYS A 106 -3.58 -11.21 -15.31
C LYS A 106 -2.53 -10.33 -14.65
N ARG A 107 -1.44 -10.01 -15.36
CA ARG A 107 -0.37 -9.14 -14.85
C ARG A 107 -0.85 -7.72 -14.53
N ARG A 108 -1.80 -7.17 -15.29
CA ARG A 108 -2.32 -5.82 -15.05
C ARG A 108 -3.39 -5.78 -13.98
N THR A 109 -4.13 -6.88 -13.77
CA THR A 109 -5.23 -6.97 -12.82
C THR A 109 -4.88 -7.74 -11.54
N GLU A 110 -3.60 -7.92 -11.21
CA GLU A 110 -3.13 -8.66 -10.01
C GLU A 110 -3.73 -8.11 -8.70
N ILE A 111 -4.11 -6.84 -8.68
CA ILE A 111 -4.76 -6.19 -7.53
C ILE A 111 -6.17 -6.75 -7.26
N ALA A 112 -6.84 -7.31 -8.26
CA ALA A 112 -8.16 -7.91 -8.10
C ALA A 112 -8.12 -9.22 -7.30
N ASP A 113 -7.00 -9.96 -7.36
CA ASP A 113 -6.83 -11.25 -6.69
C ASP A 113 -6.35 -11.12 -5.24
N ALA A 114 -5.94 -9.92 -4.82
CA ALA A 114 -5.41 -9.71 -3.48
C ALA A 114 -6.53 -9.80 -2.44
N GLN A 115 -6.45 -10.74 -1.50
CA GLN A 115 -7.42 -10.84 -0.42
C GLN A 115 -7.12 -9.81 0.68
N LEU A 116 -8.17 -9.20 1.23
CA LEU A 116 -8.06 -8.29 2.37
C LEU A 116 -8.45 -9.04 3.65
N ASP A 117 -7.69 -8.81 4.72
CA ASP A 117 -8.06 -9.26 6.06
C ASP A 117 -9.26 -8.43 6.59
N GLU A 118 -9.79 -8.81 7.75
CA GLU A 118 -10.91 -8.11 8.40
C GLU A 118 -10.57 -6.63 8.71
N GLU A 119 -9.28 -6.30 8.81
CA GLU A 119 -8.75 -4.96 9.04
C GLU A 119 -8.44 -4.20 7.73
N GLY A 120 -8.62 -4.84 6.57
CA GLY A 120 -8.42 -4.25 5.26
C GLY A 120 -6.98 -4.14 4.79
N ARG A 121 -6.04 -4.83 5.43
CA ARG A 121 -4.66 -5.06 4.97
C ARG A 121 -4.65 -6.25 4.01
N PHE A 122 -3.64 -6.30 3.14
CA PHE A 122 -3.49 -7.45 2.24
C PHE A 122 -3.06 -8.67 3.06
N ILE A 123 -3.84 -9.75 2.98
CA ILE A 123 -3.42 -11.05 3.50
C ILE A 123 -2.20 -11.46 2.69
N LYS A 124 -1.10 -11.74 3.38
CA LYS A 124 0.05 -12.40 2.75
C LYS A 124 -0.33 -13.84 2.49
N ASP A 125 -1.06 -14.09 1.42
CA ASP A 125 -1.05 -15.41 0.83
C ASP A 125 0.39 -15.60 0.31
N ASP A 126 1.08 -16.61 0.83
CA ASP A 126 2.48 -16.97 0.51
C ASP A 126 2.75 -17.22 -1.00
N HIS A 127 1.75 -17.02 -1.86
CA HIS A 127 1.81 -17.11 -3.31
C HIS A 127 1.88 -15.75 -4.03
N GLY A 128 1.84 -14.62 -3.32
CA GLY A 128 1.95 -13.28 -3.92
C GLY A 128 3.39 -12.76 -4.06
N ARG A 129 3.75 -12.23 -5.25
CA ARG A 129 5.08 -11.62 -5.51
C ARG A 129 5.37 -10.38 -4.66
N LEU A 130 4.38 -9.78 -3.98
CA LEU A 130 4.61 -8.65 -3.06
C LEU A 130 5.52 -9.02 -1.88
N ALA A 131 5.64 -10.30 -1.52
CA ALA A 131 6.61 -10.78 -0.54
C ALA A 131 8.05 -10.91 -1.10
N LYS A 132 8.22 -10.84 -2.43
CA LYS A 132 9.49 -11.13 -3.14
C LYS A 132 10.18 -9.87 -3.71
N ALA A 133 9.68 -8.68 -3.40
CA ALA A 133 10.28 -7.43 -3.85
C ALA A 133 10.97 -6.73 -2.67
N ASP A 134 12.31 -6.71 -2.69
CA ASP A 134 13.19 -6.07 -1.70
C ASP A 134 13.06 -4.52 -1.66
N ASP A 135 12.19 -3.92 -2.48
CA ASP A 135 12.01 -2.46 -2.60
C ASP A 135 10.89 -1.89 -1.70
N VAL A 136 10.25 -2.71 -0.86
CA VAL A 136 9.21 -2.25 0.09
C VAL A 136 9.71 -2.42 1.53
N ILE A 137 10.26 -1.34 2.09
CA ILE A 137 10.56 -1.24 3.53
C ILE A 137 9.24 -1.00 4.26
N ILE A 138 8.72 -2.05 4.92
CA ILE A 138 7.66 -1.91 5.91
C ILE A 138 8.39 -1.64 7.24
N ILE A 139 8.29 -0.41 7.74
CA ILE A 139 8.76 -0.05 9.08
C ILE A 139 7.72 -0.63 10.05
N ASP A 140 8.07 -1.71 10.76
CA ASP A 140 7.34 -2.15 11.95
C ASP A 140 7.63 -1.13 13.06
N ASP A 141 6.65 -0.29 13.39
CA ASP A 141 6.70 0.60 14.54
C ASP A 141 6.67 -0.25 15.82
N GLY A 142 7.84 -0.55 16.40
CA GLY A 142 7.86 -1.32 17.64
C GLY A 142 9.19 -1.79 18.24
N GLN A 143 10.36 -1.31 17.81
CA GLN A 143 11.61 -1.57 18.55
C GLN A 143 12.37 -0.27 18.83
N VAL A 144 12.04 0.34 19.97
CA VAL A 144 12.94 1.27 20.65
C VAL A 144 13.99 0.43 21.38
N ALA A 145 15.14 0.24 20.75
CA ALA A 145 16.32 -0.24 21.46
C ALA A 145 16.89 0.91 22.29
N VAL A 146 16.74 0.82 23.61
CA VAL A 146 17.37 1.71 24.58
C VAL A 146 18.81 1.21 24.79
N ASP A 147 19.76 1.79 24.07
CA ASP A 147 21.18 1.55 24.30
C ASP A 147 21.68 2.44 25.45
N ASN A 148 21.76 1.88 26.65
CA ASN A 148 22.58 2.41 27.73
C ASN A 148 23.56 1.32 28.16
N THR A 149 24.86 1.54 27.91
CA THR A 149 26.01 1.36 28.83
C THR A 149 27.33 1.48 28.03
N ALA A 150 28.26 2.34 28.48
CA ALA A 150 29.62 2.52 27.95
C ALA A 150 30.68 1.86 28.90
N PRO A 151 32.00 1.89 28.64
CA PRO A 151 32.76 0.91 27.83
C PRO A 151 34.00 0.25 28.51
N GLU A 152 34.68 -0.66 27.77
CA GLU A 152 36.08 -1.19 27.86
C GLU A 152 36.45 -2.41 28.76
N PRO A 153 37.55 -3.20 28.50
CA PRO A 153 38.23 -3.58 27.24
C PRO A 153 38.74 -5.06 27.10
N SER A 154 38.88 -5.50 25.84
CA SER A 154 39.93 -6.34 25.18
C SER A 154 40.28 -7.83 25.52
N GLN A 155 40.17 -8.67 24.45
CA GLN A 155 40.97 -9.84 23.96
C GLN A 155 40.78 -11.28 24.56
N PRO A 156 41.15 -12.39 23.84
CA PRO A 156 41.14 -12.72 22.41
C PRO A 156 40.50 -14.12 22.07
N LYS A 157 40.28 -14.42 20.78
CA LYS A 157 39.69 -15.67 20.23
C LYS A 157 40.68 -16.86 20.11
N PRO A 158 40.20 -18.12 20.07
CA PRO A 158 40.80 -19.18 19.26
C PRO A 158 39.85 -19.81 18.22
N ALA A 159 40.38 -20.76 17.44
CA ALA A 159 40.22 -20.91 15.99
C ALA A 159 39.29 -22.03 15.47
N ARG A 160 38.74 -21.78 14.25
CA ARG A 160 38.42 -22.65 13.07
C ARG A 160 37.74 -24.04 13.27
N THR A 161 36.78 -24.47 12.42
CA THR A 161 37.07 -25.03 11.05
C THR A 161 35.84 -25.15 10.12
N ARG A 162 35.92 -24.43 8.98
CA ARG A 162 35.54 -24.65 7.55
C ARG A 162 34.48 -25.70 7.14
N THR A 163 33.53 -25.28 6.28
CA THR A 163 33.31 -25.83 4.92
C THR A 163 32.71 -24.77 3.98
N ALA A 164 32.78 -25.01 2.67
CA ALA A 164 33.09 -24.07 1.59
C ALA A 164 31.91 -23.27 0.97
N LYS A 165 32.15 -21.99 0.62
CA LYS A 165 31.28 -21.20 -0.28
C LYS A 165 32.07 -20.79 -1.54
N LYS A 166 31.56 -21.21 -2.71
CA LYS A 166 32.07 -20.86 -4.05
C LYS A 166 31.99 -19.35 -4.29
N VAL A 167 33.07 -18.82 -4.86
CA VAL A 167 33.31 -17.42 -5.24
C VAL A 167 32.51 -17.08 -6.50
N SER A 168 31.69 -16.03 -6.45
CA SER A 168 31.19 -15.33 -7.65
C SER A 168 31.83 -13.94 -7.74
N ARG A 169 32.28 -13.61 -8.95
CA ARG A 169 33.18 -12.50 -9.28
C ARG A 169 32.52 -11.13 -9.10
N LYS A 170 33.23 -10.21 -8.44
CA LYS A 170 32.91 -8.78 -8.31
C LYS A 170 33.17 -8.08 -9.65
N LYS A 171 32.11 -7.63 -10.35
CA LYS A 171 32.23 -6.79 -11.55
C LYS A 171 32.18 -5.31 -11.12
N VAL A 172 33.30 -4.62 -11.29
CA VAL A 172 33.45 -3.18 -11.06
C VAL A 172 32.72 -2.42 -12.18
N ILE A 173 31.72 -1.60 -11.85
CA ILE A 173 31.09 -0.66 -12.80
C ILE A 173 31.55 0.76 -12.47
N LYS A 174 32.24 1.37 -13.45
CA LYS A 174 32.80 2.72 -13.41
C LYS A 174 31.68 3.78 -13.39
N LYS A 175 31.77 4.73 -12.45
CA LYS A 175 30.96 5.97 -12.45
C LYS A 175 31.30 6.82 -13.68
N VAL A 176 30.34 7.03 -14.58
CA VAL A 176 30.45 8.02 -15.66
C VAL A 176 29.93 9.37 -15.13
N ARG A 177 30.83 10.34 -14.96
CA ARG A 177 30.51 11.75 -14.70
C ARG A 177 29.92 12.36 -15.98
N LYS A 178 28.66 12.81 -15.92
CA LYS A 178 28.01 13.57 -17.00
C LYS A 178 28.64 14.97 -17.06
N LYS A 179 29.38 15.28 -18.13
CA LYS A 179 29.91 16.62 -18.40
C LYS A 179 28.76 17.58 -18.71
N ARG A 180 28.68 18.72 -18.00
CA ARG A 180 27.83 19.86 -18.35
C ARG A 180 28.40 20.53 -19.60
N THR A 181 27.58 20.74 -20.62
CA THR A 181 27.89 21.55 -21.81
C THR A 181 27.90 23.04 -21.44
N PRO A 182 28.85 23.85 -21.92
CA PRO A 182 28.87 25.29 -21.67
C PRO A 182 27.85 26.04 -22.54
N ALA A 183 27.29 27.10 -21.97
CA ALA A 183 26.42 28.06 -22.63
C ALA A 183 27.16 28.79 -23.76
N LYS A 184 26.52 28.94 -24.92
CA LYS A 184 26.98 29.85 -25.99
C LYS A 184 26.55 31.27 -25.65
N ALA A 185 27.54 32.15 -25.57
CA ALA A 185 27.36 33.59 -25.49
C ALA A 185 26.90 34.16 -26.84
N SER A 186 26.16 35.26 -26.72
CA SER A 186 25.73 36.23 -27.72
C SER A 186 26.80 36.65 -28.73
N LEU A 187 26.43 36.69 -30.01
CA LEU A 187 27.02 37.55 -31.05
C LEU A 187 26.17 37.41 -32.33
N PHE A 188 25.24 38.35 -32.56
CA PHE A 188 24.90 38.88 -33.89
C PHE A 188 24.08 40.17 -33.69
N GLU A 189 24.71 41.30 -34.00
CA GLU A 189 24.03 42.54 -34.41
C GLU A 189 23.52 42.36 -35.84
N GLY A 190 22.37 42.98 -36.13
CA GLY A 190 21.67 42.96 -37.41
C GLY A 190 20.17 43.15 -37.21
#